data_AF-A0A7Y4MVU4-F1
#
_entry.id   AF-A0A7Y4MVU4-F1
#
_cell.length_a   1.000
_cell.length_b   1.000
_cell.length_c   1.000
_cell.angle_alpha   90.00
_cell.angle_beta   90.00
_cell.angle_gamma   90.00
#
_symmetry.space_group_name_H-M   'P 1'
#
loop_
_entity.id
_entity.type
_entity.pdbx_description
1 polymer ?
#
loop_
_entity_poly.entity_id
_entity_poly.type
_entity_poly.pdbx_seq_one_letter_code
_entity_poly.pdbx_strand_id
1 'polypeptide(L)'
;RYSVHTVDSDWRLIGTMFLWLLPILISLKFQNDFGTGLVFFAIFCGMVLVSGVTWRILAPAATILVVVGGSALAMVTSSVGRQILEHVGFQAYQFDRVDTWLHPEQDTTNQGYQLWQSIKAVGSGGITGTGFN
;
A
#
# COMPACT_ATOMS: atom_id res chain seq x y z
N ARG A 1 -1.11 15.60 -33.25
CA ARG A 1 -2.56 15.30 -33.39
C ARG A 1 -3.07 15.16 -31.96
N TYR A 2 -3.81 16.15 -31.43
CA TYR A 2 -4.32 16.09 -30.06
C TYR A 2 -5.24 14.87 -29.95
N SER A 3 -4.89 13.94 -29.08
CA SER A 3 -5.66 12.73 -28.81
C SER A 3 -7.03 13.18 -28.31
N VAL A 4 -8.09 12.90 -29.06
CA VAL A 4 -9.44 13.08 -28.54
C VAL A 4 -9.62 12.02 -27.45
N HIS A 5 -9.54 12.45 -26.18
CA HIS A 5 -9.71 11.58 -25.02
C HIS A 5 -11.10 10.95 -25.08
N THR A 6 -11.13 9.69 -25.49
CA THR A 6 -12.32 8.86 -25.51
C THR A 6 -12.12 7.80 -24.44
N VAL A 7 -13.19 7.36 -23.78
CA VAL A 7 -13.12 6.34 -22.72
C VAL A 7 -12.35 5.09 -23.19
N ASP A 8 -12.50 4.70 -24.46
CA ASP A 8 -11.79 3.56 -25.04
C ASP A 8 -10.28 3.80 -25.20
N SER A 9 -9.84 5.03 -25.52
CA SER A 9 -8.42 5.36 -25.59
C SER A 9 -7.78 5.39 -24.21
N ASP A 10 -8.52 5.87 -23.20
CA ASP A 10 -8.06 5.91 -21.82
C ASP A 10 -7.85 4.49 -21.26
N TRP A 11 -8.77 3.55 -21.54
CA TRP A 11 -8.60 2.13 -21.18
C TRP A 11 -7.39 1.48 -21.85
N ARG A 12 -7.15 1.78 -23.14
CA ARG A 12 -5.95 1.27 -23.85
C ARG A 12 -4.66 1.82 -23.25
N LEU A 13 -4.65 3.10 -22.86
CA LEU A 13 -3.50 3.74 -22.23
C LEU A 13 -3.19 3.11 -20.87
N ILE A 14 -4.21 2.94 -20.01
CA ILE A 14 -4.06 2.27 -18.70
C ILE A 14 -3.57 0.83 -18.91
N GLY A 15 -4.17 0.09 -19.85
CA GLY A 15 -3.76 -1.29 -20.16
C GLY A 15 -2.31 -1.37 -20.62
N THR A 16 -1.87 -0.44 -21.47
CA THR A 16 -0.48 -0.37 -21.94
C THR A 16 0.47 -0.11 -20.77
N MET A 17 0.19 0.89 -19.93
CA MET A 17 0.99 1.18 -18.74
C MET A 17 1.08 -0.01 -17.78
N PHE A 18 -0.03 -0.72 -17.58
CA PHE A 18 -0.08 -1.90 -16.73
C PHE A 18 0.74 -3.06 -17.28
N LEU A 19 0.73 -3.28 -18.60
CA LEU A 19 1.55 -4.31 -19.24
C LEU A 19 3.05 -4.06 -19.04
N TRP A 20 3.50 -2.81 -19.06
CA TRP A 20 4.89 -2.44 -18.75
C TRP A 20 5.26 -2.67 -17.28
N LEU A 21 4.29 -2.51 -16.37
CA LEU A 21 4.48 -2.74 -14.93
C LEU A 21 4.48 -4.23 -14.56
N LEU A 22 3.80 -5.06 -15.35
CA LEU A 22 3.60 -6.50 -15.13
C LEU A 22 4.89 -7.30 -14.84
N PRO A 23 5.99 -7.21 -15.62
CA PRO A 23 7.22 -7.96 -15.33
C PRO A 23 7.86 -7.56 -13.99
N ILE A 24 7.73 -6.29 -13.59
CA ILE A 24 8.21 -5.79 -12.31
C ILE A 24 7.38 -6.41 -11.18
N LEU A 25 6.05 -6.36 -11.29
CA LEU A 25 5.16 -6.96 -10.28
C LEU A 25 5.37 -8.47 -10.12
N ILE A 26 5.57 -9.19 -11.23
CA ILE A 26 5.88 -10.63 -11.19
C ILE A 26 7.19 -10.86 -10.43
N SER A 27 8.23 -10.09 -10.75
CA SER A 27 9.54 -10.23 -10.11
C SER A 27 9.47 -9.95 -8.60
N LEU A 28 8.74 -8.90 -8.20
CA LEU A 28 8.54 -8.55 -6.80
C LEU A 28 7.71 -9.61 -6.04
N LYS A 29 6.72 -10.21 -6.71
CA LYS A 29 5.96 -11.33 -6.13
C LYS A 29 6.86 -12.52 -5.84
N PHE A 30 7.79 -12.86 -6.73
CA PHE A 30 8.76 -13.94 -6.48
C PHE A 30 9.69 -13.64 -5.30
N GLN A 31 10.03 -12.36 -5.10
CA GLN A 31 10.83 -11.92 -3.95
C GLN A 31 10.02 -11.80 -2.66
N ASN A 32 8.68 -11.96 -2.72
CA ASN A 32 7.75 -11.68 -1.62
C ASN A 32 7.92 -10.26 -1.02
N ASP A 33 8.40 -9.30 -1.83
CA ASP A 33 8.56 -7.92 -1.41
C ASP A 33 7.28 -7.11 -1.67
N PHE A 34 6.39 -7.15 -0.68
CA PHE A 34 5.13 -6.41 -0.72
C PHE A 34 5.35 -4.88 -0.65
N GLY A 35 6.35 -4.42 0.11
CA GLY A 35 6.60 -3.01 0.35
C GLY A 35 6.99 -2.28 -0.94
N THR A 36 7.97 -2.83 -1.66
CA THR A 36 8.39 -2.28 -2.96
C THR A 36 7.26 -2.37 -3.99
N GLY A 37 6.44 -3.42 -3.93
CA GLY A 37 5.24 -3.54 -4.77
C GLY A 37 4.26 -2.37 -4.59
N LEU A 38 4.02 -1.94 -3.35
CA LEU A 38 3.18 -0.78 -3.06
C LEU A 38 3.77 0.54 -3.59
N VAL A 39 5.10 0.69 -3.58
CA VAL A 39 5.77 1.86 -4.15
C VAL A 39 5.52 1.96 -5.66
N PHE A 40 5.72 0.85 -6.40
CA PHE A 40 5.42 0.82 -7.83
C PHE A 40 3.94 1.04 -8.14
N PHE A 41 3.06 0.50 -7.30
CA PHE A 41 1.63 0.76 -7.40
C PHE A 41 1.29 2.25 -7.20
N ALA A 42 1.89 2.92 -6.21
CA ALA A 42 1.71 4.35 -6.00
C ALA A 42 2.21 5.19 -7.19
N ILE A 43 3.37 4.83 -7.77
CA ILE A 43 3.90 5.46 -8.99
C ILE A 43 2.91 5.27 -10.16
N PHE A 44 2.37 4.07 -10.34
CA PHE A 44 1.37 3.78 -11.36
C PHE A 44 0.12 4.65 -11.19
N CYS A 45 -0.45 4.71 -9.99
CA CYS A 45 -1.58 5.57 -9.69
C CYS A 45 -1.27 7.05 -9.99
N GLY A 46 -0.09 7.53 -9.62
CA GLY A 46 0.38 8.89 -9.95
C GLY A 46 0.44 9.14 -11.45
N MET A 47 0.99 8.21 -12.24
CA MET A 47 1.04 8.32 -13.70
C MET A 47 -0.37 8.37 -14.32
N VAL A 48 -1.29 7.51 -13.85
CA VAL A 48 -2.67 7.47 -14.36
C VAL A 48 -3.40 8.78 -14.05
N LEU A 49 -3.19 9.38 -12.87
CA LEU A 49 -3.75 10.67 -12.51
C LEU A 49 -3.20 11.82 -13.38
N VAL A 50 -1.89 11.86 -13.61
CA VAL A 50 -1.23 12.92 -14.40
C VAL A 50 -1.54 12.78 -15.90
N SER A 51 -1.84 11.58 -16.39
CA SER A 51 -2.14 11.31 -17.80
C SER A 51 -3.45 11.95 -18.32
N GLY A 52 -4.26 12.58 -17.46
CA GLY A 52 -5.50 13.22 -17.87
C GLY A 52 -6.64 12.24 -18.20
N VAL A 53 -6.63 11.06 -17.58
CA VAL A 53 -7.69 10.05 -17.73
C VAL A 53 -9.04 10.61 -17.26
N THR A 54 -10.12 10.26 -17.95
CA THR A 54 -11.47 10.71 -17.63
C THR A 54 -11.88 10.36 -16.19
N TRP A 55 -12.46 11.32 -15.45
CA TRP A 55 -12.95 11.12 -14.08
C TRP A 55 -13.98 9.99 -13.92
N ARG A 56 -14.68 9.64 -15.01
CA ARG A 56 -15.60 8.49 -15.06
C ARG A 56 -14.91 7.14 -14.80
N ILE A 57 -13.61 7.03 -15.05
CA ILE A 57 -12.81 5.83 -14.75
C ILE A 57 -12.12 6.00 -13.40
N LEU A 58 -11.51 7.17 -13.17
CA LEU A 58 -10.74 7.44 -11.95
C LEU A 58 -11.57 7.36 -10.67
N ALA A 59 -12.78 7.95 -10.66
CA ALA A 59 -13.63 7.98 -9.47
C ALA A 59 -14.05 6.57 -9.01
N PRO A 60 -14.65 5.72 -9.86
CA PRO A 60 -14.99 4.37 -9.45
C PRO A 60 -13.75 3.53 -9.12
N ALA A 61 -12.64 3.68 -9.85
CA ALA A 61 -11.40 2.97 -9.54
C ALA A 61 -10.88 3.34 -8.14
N ALA A 62 -10.84 4.63 -7.80
CA ALA A 62 -10.42 5.10 -6.48
C ALA A 62 -11.38 4.61 -5.38
N THR A 63 -12.70 4.66 -5.61
CA THR A 63 -13.68 4.13 -4.66
C THR A 63 -13.49 2.64 -4.42
N ILE A 64 -13.29 1.84 -5.48
CA ILE A 64 -13.02 0.40 -5.36
C ILE A 64 -11.74 0.16 -4.54
N LEU A 65 -10.66 0.89 -4.83
CA LEU A 65 -9.41 0.75 -4.08
C LEU A 65 -9.58 1.05 -2.60
N VAL A 66 -10.30 2.12 -2.26
CA VAL A 66 -10.56 2.49 -0.86
C VAL A 66 -11.45 1.46 -0.17
N VAL A 67 -12.50 0.97 -0.84
CA VAL A 67 -13.41 -0.04 -0.27
C VAL A 67 -12.70 -1.37 -0.07
N VAL A 68 -11.92 -1.83 -1.05
CA VAL A 68 -11.19 -3.09 -0.96
C VAL A 68 -10.07 -2.99 0.08
N GLY A 69 -9.26 -1.92 0.06
CA GLY A 69 -8.21 -1.71 1.04
C GLY A 69 -8.75 -1.55 2.46
N GLY A 70 -9.80 -0.75 2.62
CA GLY A 70 -10.46 -0.53 3.92
C GLY A 70 -11.13 -1.79 4.46
N SER A 71 -11.81 -2.57 3.62
CA SER A 71 -12.39 -3.85 4.04
C SER A 71 -11.33 -4.88 4.40
N ALA A 72 -10.22 -4.95 3.66
CA ALA A 72 -9.10 -5.83 4.02
C ALA A 72 -8.52 -5.47 5.40
N LEU A 73 -8.29 -4.18 5.69
CA LEU A 73 -7.85 -3.73 7.01
C LEU A 73 -8.89 -4.03 8.10
N ALA A 74 -10.17 -3.81 7.83
CA ALA A 74 -11.25 -4.12 8.76
C ALA A 74 -11.33 -5.63 9.06
N MET A 75 -11.07 -6.50 8.07
CA MET A 75 -11.03 -7.94 8.29
C MET A 75 -9.84 -8.36 9.17
N VAL A 76 -8.68 -7.73 8.99
CA VAL A 76 -7.48 -8.05 9.79
C VAL A 76 -7.63 -7.57 11.24
N THR A 77 -8.33 -6.46 11.48
CA THR A 77 -8.54 -5.93 12.84
C THR A 77 -9.76 -6.50 13.55
N SER A 78 -10.75 -7.02 12.82
CA SER A 78 -11.95 -7.64 13.39
C SER A 78 -11.71 -9.09 13.83
N SER A 79 -12.26 -9.50 14.97
CA SER A 79 -12.17 -10.87 15.48
C SER A 79 -12.78 -11.91 14.53
N VAL A 80 -13.93 -11.61 13.93
CA VAL A 80 -14.58 -12.48 12.94
C VAL A 80 -13.77 -12.53 11.65
N GLY A 81 -13.21 -11.40 11.24
CA GLY A 81 -12.36 -11.33 10.05
C GLY A 81 -11.09 -12.15 10.20
N ARG A 82 -10.42 -12.11 11.37
CA ARG A 82 -9.24 -12.94 11.67
C ARG A 82 -9.52 -14.43 11.53
N GLN A 83 -10.63 -14.90 12.10
CA GLN A 83 -11.01 -16.32 11.97
C GLN A 83 -11.16 -16.72 10.50
N ILE A 84 -11.80 -15.90 9.67
CA ILE A 84 -11.93 -16.17 8.23
C ILE A 84 -10.56 -16.18 7.55
N LEU A 85 -9.71 -15.19 7.85
CA LEU A 85 -8.38 -15.03 7.29
C LEU A 85 -7.46 -16.21 7.65
N GLU A 86 -7.53 -16.72 8.88
CA GLU A 86 -6.80 -17.92 9.31
C GLU A 86 -7.18 -19.15 8.47
N HIS A 87 -8.48 -19.35 8.18
CA HIS A 87 -8.95 -20.45 7.34
C HIS A 87 -8.53 -20.30 5.87
N VAL A 88 -8.30 -19.07 5.41
CA VAL A 88 -7.81 -18.75 4.06
C VAL A 88 -6.28 -18.85 3.96
N GLY A 89 -5.58 -19.10 5.08
CA GLY A 89 -4.13 -19.30 5.13
C GLY A 89 -3.33 -18.04 5.45
N PHE A 90 -3.96 -17.00 6.01
CA PHE A 90 -3.27 -15.83 6.54
C PHE A 90 -2.46 -16.24 7.78
N GLN A 91 -1.15 -15.94 7.77
CA GLN A 91 -0.24 -16.44 8.80
C GLN A 91 -0.27 -15.58 10.06
N ALA A 92 0.01 -16.19 11.22
CA ALA A 92 0.10 -15.49 12.51
C ALA A 92 1.09 -14.29 12.46
N TYR A 93 2.22 -14.44 11.76
CA TYR A 93 3.18 -13.33 11.61
C TYR A 93 2.56 -12.13 10.84
N GLN A 94 1.64 -12.37 9.90
CA GLN A 94 1.04 -11.30 9.11
C GLN A 94 0.06 -10.48 9.95
N PHE A 95 -0.67 -11.12 10.86
CA PHE A 95 -1.48 -10.42 11.87
C PHE A 95 -0.60 -9.58 12.79
N ASP A 96 0.48 -10.19 13.31
CA ASP A 96 1.41 -9.55 14.23
C ASP A 96 2.06 -8.29 13.64
N ARG A 97 2.37 -8.30 12.33
CA ARG A 97 2.87 -7.12 11.61
C ARG A 97 1.86 -5.97 11.57
N VAL A 98 0.58 -6.27 11.35
CA VAL A 98 -0.48 -5.25 11.32
C VAL A 98 -0.75 -4.71 12.72
N ASP A 99 -0.76 -5.59 13.73
CA ASP A 99 -0.94 -5.22 15.14
C ASP A 99 0.21 -4.34 15.64
N THR A 100 1.46 -4.73 15.37
CA THR A 100 2.65 -3.96 15.71
C THR A 100 2.68 -2.59 15.02
N TRP A 101 2.18 -2.51 13.78
CA TRP A 101 2.07 -1.22 13.07
C TRP A 101 0.99 -0.32 13.69
N LEU A 102 -0.13 -0.89 14.13
CA LEU A 102 -1.25 -0.15 14.71
C LEU A 102 -0.99 0.27 16.16
N HIS A 103 -0.26 -0.55 16.93
CA HIS A 103 0.06 -0.32 18.35
C HIS A 103 1.56 -0.57 18.62
N PRO A 104 2.48 0.23 18.04
CA PRO A 104 3.92 0.04 18.16
C PRO A 104 4.45 0.15 19.61
N GLU A 105 3.69 0.80 20.50
CA GLU A 105 4.01 0.95 21.92
C GLU A 105 3.87 -0.34 22.73
N GLN A 106 3.17 -1.36 22.22
CA GLN A 106 2.91 -2.60 22.95
C GLN A 106 4.08 -3.59 22.86
N ASP A 107 4.86 -3.55 21.77
CA ASP A 107 6.06 -4.38 21.58
C ASP A 107 7.32 -3.52 21.39
N THR A 108 7.80 -2.97 22.49
CA THR A 108 8.98 -2.09 22.49
C THR A 108 10.31 -2.82 22.54
N THR A 109 10.32 -4.16 22.46
CA THR A 109 11.54 -4.98 22.65
C THR A 109 11.80 -5.97 21.51
N ASN A 110 10.79 -6.38 20.75
CA ASN A 110 10.93 -7.34 19.65
C ASN A 110 10.62 -6.73 18.28
N GLN A 111 9.49 -7.09 17.67
CA GLN A 111 9.16 -6.73 16.29
C GLN A 111 8.86 -5.25 16.13
N GLY A 112 8.28 -4.63 17.17
CA GLY A 112 7.98 -3.20 17.20
C GLY A 112 9.16 -2.30 17.57
N TYR A 113 10.29 -2.85 18.03
CA TYR A 113 11.43 -2.07 18.53
C TYR A 113 11.90 -1.00 17.53
N GLN A 114 12.20 -1.41 16.29
CA GLN A 114 12.74 -0.50 15.27
C GLN A 114 11.73 0.59 14.88
N LEU A 115 10.45 0.23 14.78
CA LEU A 115 9.39 1.18 14.48
C LEU A 115 9.21 2.19 15.63
N TRP A 116 9.17 1.69 16.87
CA TRP A 116 9.03 2.52 18.06
C TRP A 116 10.21 3.47 18.26
N GLN A 117 11.44 3.00 18.07
CA GLN A 117 12.62 3.86 18.13
C GLN A 117 12.61 4.92 17.02
N SER A 118 12.17 4.56 15.81
CA SER A 118 12.04 5.53 14.71
C SER A 118 11.04 6.62 15.06
N ILE A 119 9.87 6.26 15.62
CA ILE A 119 8.87 7.23 16.08
C ILE A 119 9.43 8.14 17.18
N LYS A 120 10.11 7.56 18.18
CA LYS A 120 10.75 8.32 19.27
C LYS A 120 11.85 9.25 18.76
N ALA A 121 12.69 8.79 17.83
CA ALA A 121 13.77 9.59 17.26
C ALA A 121 13.25 10.80 16.49
N VAL A 122 12.16 10.63 15.72
CA VAL A 122 11.46 11.75 15.07
C VAL A 122 10.89 12.70 16.12
N GLY A 123 10.28 12.18 17.18
CA GLY A 123 9.72 12.99 18.27
C GLY A 123 10.76 13.74 19.11
N SER A 124 11.91 13.13 19.38
CA SER A 124 12.99 13.75 20.17
C SER A 124 13.86 14.70 19.37
N GLY A 125 13.97 14.50 18.05
CA GLY A 125 14.84 15.26 17.17
C GLY A 125 14.45 16.74 17.00
N GLY A 126 13.18 17.10 17.15
CA GLY A 126 12.72 18.46 16.87
C GLY A 126 13.07 18.92 15.43
N ILE A 127 12.97 20.23 15.15
CA ILE A 127 13.28 20.77 13.81
C ILE A 127 14.80 20.81 13.55
N THR A 128 15.60 20.94 14.61
CA THR A 128 17.06 21.16 14.54
C THR A 128 17.90 19.89 14.72
N GLY A 129 17.29 18.77 15.08
CA GLY A 129 17.99 17.54 15.45
C GLY A 129 18.60 17.61 16.86
N THR A 130 18.78 16.45 17.49
CA THR A 130 19.51 16.32 18.76
C THR A 130 21.01 16.08 18.59
N GLY A 131 21.48 15.90 17.34
CA GLY A 131 22.87 15.56 17.04
C GLY A 131 23.31 14.22 17.63
N PHE A 132 24.60 13.93 17.54
CA PHE A 132 25.25 12.84 18.28
C PHE A 132 25.97 13.46 19.48
N ASN A 133 25.39 13.38 20.68
CA ASN A 133 26.07 13.67 21.94
C ASN A 133 25.99 12.46 22.85
#